data_AF-A0A2V5HYC5-F1
#
_entry.id   AF-A0A2V5HYC5-F1
#
_cell.length_a   1.000
_cell.length_b   1.000
_cell.length_c   1.000
_cell.angle_alpha   90.00
_cell.angle_beta   90.00
_cell.angle_gamma   90.00
#
_symmetry.space_group_name_H-M   'P 1'
#
loop_
_entity.id
_entity.type
_entity.pdbx_description
1 polymer ?
#
loop_
_entity_poly.entity_id
_entity_poly.type
_entity_poly.pdbx_seq_one_letter_code
_entity_poly.pdbx_strand_id
1 'polypeptide(L)'
;MPFWSWKGSKTKPTHTSKPVDRTVPVSKETECREKYKYAKNRYSRLSADERCSYQEAVKNWAGKYTEETALGILILQRLHRLQLLRPRSSKKLHRHPRGEDGEILTKVRDSMPPPIYVEPIQEDSCLEAEMTQLRKDYWKHQLRLQELYRGRPHPTGPTMALFLAGHEYRNEHGQPYDFVDSQRECANAGGCCARSCGCCQKGLYANEDKKDQTSPVYGHCTLECVCCIRFRECYVPDGRLSPPKTKPLLR
;
A
#
# COMPACT_ATOMS: atom_id res chain seq x y z
N MET A 1 43.64 4.44 10.22
CA MET A 1 45.00 4.08 10.68
C MET A 1 45.04 2.61 11.04
N PRO A 2 46.14 1.91 10.72
CA PRO A 2 46.19 0.47 10.50
C PRO A 2 46.66 -0.28 11.76
N PHE A 3 46.42 -1.58 11.86
CA PHE A 3 47.41 -2.48 12.45
C PHE A 3 47.25 -3.91 11.89
N TRP A 4 48.38 -4.44 11.43
CA TRP A 4 48.53 -5.74 10.80
C TRP A 4 48.88 -6.82 11.83
N SER A 5 48.66 -8.07 11.38
CA SER A 5 49.51 -9.25 11.59
C SER A 5 49.13 -10.22 12.71
N TRP A 6 48.70 -11.40 12.29
CA TRP A 6 49.07 -12.64 12.96
C TRP A 6 49.34 -13.73 11.90
N LYS A 7 50.60 -14.15 11.77
CA LYS A 7 50.97 -15.43 11.14
C LYS A 7 51.02 -16.51 12.23
N GLY A 8 50.36 -17.64 12.00
CA GLY A 8 50.41 -18.78 12.90
C GLY A 8 49.91 -20.07 12.26
N SER A 9 50.87 -20.84 11.74
CA SER A 9 50.98 -22.30 11.76
C SER A 9 49.84 -23.19 11.23
N LYS A 10 50.20 -23.91 10.15
CA LYS A 10 49.51 -25.08 9.60
C LYS A 10 49.54 -26.25 10.59
N THR A 11 48.38 -26.80 10.91
CA THR A 11 48.21 -28.22 11.23
C THR A 11 46.95 -28.72 10.52
N LYS A 12 47.09 -29.76 9.69
CA LYS A 12 45.96 -30.48 9.08
C LYS A 12 45.54 -31.61 10.04
N PRO A 13 44.24 -31.73 10.37
CA PRO A 13 43.68 -33.02 10.73
C PRO A 13 42.75 -33.52 9.60
N THR A 14 43.12 -34.71 9.14
CA THR A 14 42.31 -35.82 8.63
C THR A 14 40.80 -35.59 8.45
N HIS A 15 40.37 -35.74 7.21
CA HIS A 15 38.99 -35.93 6.79
C HIS A 15 38.31 -37.07 7.57
N THR A 16 37.23 -36.74 8.28
CA THR A 16 36.10 -37.66 8.48
C THR A 16 34.85 -36.87 8.13
N SER A 17 34.34 -37.11 6.92
CA SER A 17 33.12 -36.50 6.41
C SER A 17 31.92 -37.01 7.20
N LYS A 18 31.41 -36.20 8.12
CA LYS A 18 30.01 -36.30 8.55
C LYS A 18 29.12 -35.82 7.40
N PRO A 19 27.96 -36.44 7.14
CA PRO A 19 27.01 -35.91 6.17
C PRO A 19 26.56 -34.54 6.70
N VAL A 20 26.97 -33.49 6.00
CA VAL A 20 26.42 -32.15 6.20
C VAL A 20 24.96 -32.26 5.77
N ASP A 21 24.08 -32.32 6.76
CA ASP A 21 22.65 -32.16 6.55
C ASP A 21 22.48 -30.80 5.88
N ARG A 22 22.21 -30.82 4.58
CA ARG A 22 21.95 -29.63 3.80
C ARG A 22 20.60 -29.12 4.25
N THR A 23 20.59 -28.29 5.29
CA THR A 23 19.46 -27.41 5.59
C THR A 23 19.22 -26.57 4.35
N VAL A 24 18.21 -26.97 3.58
CA VAL A 24 17.67 -26.19 2.48
C VAL A 24 17.37 -24.80 3.03
N PRO A 25 17.81 -23.70 2.39
CA PRO A 25 17.49 -22.37 2.86
C PRO A 25 15.97 -22.22 2.88
N VAL A 26 15.40 -22.16 4.09
CA VAL A 26 13.98 -21.87 4.30
C VAL A 26 13.72 -20.52 3.65
N SER A 27 12.77 -20.47 2.71
CA SER A 27 12.37 -19.22 2.07
C SER A 27 11.96 -18.22 3.15
N LYS A 28 12.33 -16.94 2.97
CA LYS A 28 11.92 -15.86 3.88
C LYS A 28 10.40 -15.85 4.12
N GLU A 29 9.63 -16.24 3.10
CA GLU A 29 8.18 -16.37 3.18
C GLU A 29 7.73 -17.52 4.09
N THR A 30 8.35 -18.70 3.97
CA THR A 30 8.04 -19.84 4.84
C THR A 30 8.32 -19.51 6.31
N GLU A 31 9.41 -18.80 6.59
CA GLU A 31 9.73 -18.31 7.92
C GLU A 31 8.66 -17.32 8.44
N CYS A 32 8.28 -16.33 7.63
CA CYS A 32 7.20 -15.38 7.96
C CYS A 32 5.88 -16.09 8.26
N ARG A 33 5.51 -17.09 7.45
CA ARG A 33 4.30 -17.89 7.60
C ARG A 33 4.29 -18.68 8.90
N GLU A 34 5.41 -19.32 9.23
CA GLU A 34 5.56 -20.12 10.45
C GLU A 34 5.49 -19.24 11.70
N LYS A 35 6.17 -18.09 11.70
CA LYS A 35 6.13 -17.13 12.82
C LYS A 35 4.73 -16.58 13.05
N TYR A 36 4.01 -16.25 11.97
CA TYR A 36 2.62 -15.82 12.07
C TYR A 36 1.71 -16.92 12.62
N LYS A 37 1.81 -18.14 12.09
CA LYS A 37 1.05 -19.31 12.60
C LYS A 37 1.35 -19.59 14.08
N TYR A 38 2.61 -19.49 14.48
CA TYR A 38 3.02 -19.66 15.87
C TYR A 38 2.36 -18.60 16.78
N ALA A 39 2.40 -17.33 16.40
CA ALA A 39 1.77 -16.25 17.16
C ALA A 39 0.25 -16.45 17.28
N LYS A 40 -0.41 -16.85 16.18
CA LYS A 40 -1.85 -17.14 16.13
C LYS A 40 -2.21 -18.31 17.04
N ASN A 41 -1.49 -19.43 16.95
CA ASN A 41 -1.70 -20.60 17.79
C ASN A 41 -1.48 -20.29 19.27
N ARG A 42 -0.44 -19.50 19.60
CA ARG A 42 -0.17 -19.07 20.98
C ARG A 42 -1.31 -18.22 21.53
N TYR A 43 -1.84 -17.29 20.74
CA TYR A 43 -3.00 -16.48 21.11
C TYR A 43 -4.26 -17.33 21.31
N SER A 44 -4.53 -18.29 20.42
CA SER A 44 -5.70 -19.18 20.49
C SER A 44 -5.71 -20.08 21.73
N ARG A 45 -4.56 -20.33 22.36
CA ARG A 45 -4.45 -21.14 23.58
C ARG A 45 -4.71 -20.36 24.88
N LEU A 46 -4.87 -19.04 24.81
CA LEU A 46 -5.17 -18.22 25.98
C LEU A 46 -6.59 -18.48 26.50
N SER A 47 -6.73 -18.63 27.81
CA SER A 47 -8.03 -18.65 28.49
C SER A 47 -8.79 -17.34 28.29
N ALA A 48 -10.08 -17.31 28.64
CA ALA A 48 -10.87 -16.08 28.59
C ALA A 48 -10.32 -15.01 29.56
N ASP A 49 -9.84 -15.42 30.73
CA ASP A 49 -9.31 -14.52 31.77
C ASP A 49 -7.94 -13.95 31.40
N GLU A 50 -7.06 -14.77 30.80
CA GLU A 50 -5.80 -14.31 30.18
C GLU A 50 -6.05 -13.41 28.96
N ARG A 51 -7.24 -13.52 28.36
CA ARG A 51 -7.72 -12.57 27.36
C ARG A 51 -8.27 -11.26 27.93
N CYS A 52 -8.37 -11.13 29.25
CA CYS A 52 -8.93 -9.95 29.90
C CYS A 52 -7.84 -9.13 30.62
N SER A 53 -6.98 -9.78 31.42
CA SER A 53 -5.89 -9.11 32.15
C SER A 53 -4.68 -8.83 31.23
N TYR A 54 -4.04 -7.66 31.34
CA TYR A 54 -2.97 -7.16 30.45
C TYR A 54 -3.40 -6.74 29.03
N GLN A 55 -4.70 -6.81 28.70
CA GLN A 55 -5.17 -6.54 27.33
C GLN A 55 -5.67 -5.13 27.08
N GLU A 56 -6.05 -4.35 28.08
CA GLU A 56 -6.75 -3.09 27.82
C GLU A 56 -5.86 -2.03 27.16
N ALA A 57 -4.63 -1.83 27.63
CA ALA A 57 -3.67 -0.93 26.97
C ALA A 57 -3.36 -1.39 25.53
N VAL A 58 -3.18 -2.69 25.31
CA VAL A 58 -2.92 -3.27 23.98
C VAL A 58 -4.14 -3.12 23.08
N LYS A 59 -5.35 -3.40 23.58
CA LYS A 59 -6.62 -3.25 22.85
C LYS A 59 -6.86 -1.80 22.47
N ASN A 60 -6.70 -0.87 23.40
CA ASN A 60 -6.87 0.56 23.16
C ASN A 60 -5.87 1.09 22.15
N TRP A 61 -4.60 0.69 22.27
CA TRP A 61 -3.58 1.05 21.30
C TRP A 61 -3.85 0.44 19.91
N ALA A 62 -4.14 -0.86 19.85
CA ALA A 62 -4.43 -1.58 18.62
C ALA A 62 -5.67 -1.02 17.90
N GLY A 63 -6.70 -0.63 18.66
CA GLY A 63 -7.88 0.06 18.14
C GLY A 63 -7.50 1.37 17.45
N LYS A 64 -6.77 2.25 18.15
CA LYS A 64 -6.27 3.52 17.57
C LYS A 64 -5.41 3.31 16.33
N TYR A 65 -4.52 2.32 16.36
CA TYR A 65 -3.68 1.98 15.21
C TYR A 65 -4.50 1.47 14.02
N THR A 66 -5.50 0.61 14.27
CA THR A 66 -6.38 0.07 13.24
C THR A 66 -7.26 1.15 12.63
N GLU A 67 -7.79 2.06 13.44
CA GLU A 67 -8.57 3.22 12.98
C GLU A 67 -7.74 4.15 12.09
N GLU A 68 -6.51 4.48 12.50
CA GLU A 68 -5.60 5.29 11.70
C GLU A 68 -5.21 4.55 10.41
N THR A 69 -4.95 3.24 10.45
CA THR A 69 -4.70 2.43 9.25
C THR A 69 -5.88 2.44 8.28
N ALA A 70 -7.11 2.31 8.80
CA ALA A 70 -8.33 2.42 8.00
C ALA A 70 -8.48 3.80 7.34
N LEU A 71 -8.08 4.87 8.03
CA LEU A 71 -8.01 6.22 7.46
C LEU A 71 -7.02 6.30 6.29
N GLY A 72 -5.83 5.69 6.42
CA GLY A 72 -4.87 5.58 5.33
C GLY A 72 -5.46 4.90 4.09
N ILE A 73 -6.13 3.76 4.29
CA ILE A 73 -6.80 3.01 3.22
C ILE A 73 -7.90 3.86 2.55
N LEU A 74 -8.71 4.58 3.33
CA LEU A 74 -9.73 5.51 2.82
C LEU A 74 -9.14 6.58 1.90
N ILE A 75 -8.10 7.27 2.37
CA ILE A 75 -7.42 8.32 1.61
C ILE A 75 -6.92 7.76 0.29
N LEU A 76 -6.25 6.60 0.33
CA LEU A 76 -5.69 5.99 -0.86
C LEU A 76 -6.75 5.45 -1.83
N GLN A 77 -7.87 4.92 -1.34
CA GLN A 77 -8.97 4.47 -2.21
C GLN A 77 -9.64 5.65 -2.91
N ARG A 78 -9.84 6.77 -2.21
CA ARG A 78 -10.36 7.99 -2.84
C ARG A 78 -9.38 8.56 -3.85
N LEU A 79 -8.09 8.60 -3.50
CA LEU A 79 -7.04 9.03 -4.41
C LEU A 79 -6.99 8.14 -5.66
N HIS A 80 -7.08 6.82 -5.51
CA HIS A 80 -7.15 5.87 -6.61
C HIS A 80 -8.37 6.12 -7.51
N ARG A 81 -9.53 6.41 -6.92
CA ARG A 81 -10.73 6.78 -7.69
C ARG A 81 -10.48 8.04 -8.53
N LEU A 82 -9.91 9.10 -7.94
CA LEU A 82 -9.63 10.36 -8.66
C LEU A 82 -8.58 10.17 -9.76
N GLN A 83 -7.56 9.34 -9.52
CA GLN A 83 -6.57 8.96 -10.53
C GLN A 83 -7.21 8.33 -11.78
N LEU A 84 -8.28 7.52 -11.59
CA LEU A 84 -9.02 6.94 -12.71
C LEU A 84 -9.86 7.97 -13.49
N LEU A 85 -10.15 9.14 -12.91
CA LEU A 85 -10.86 10.24 -13.57
C LEU A 85 -9.92 11.10 -14.41
N ARG A 86 -8.63 11.09 -14.09
CA ARG A 86 -7.64 11.89 -14.80
C ARG A 86 -7.72 11.57 -16.29
N PRO A 87 -7.94 12.56 -17.17
CA PRO A 87 -7.85 12.35 -18.60
C PRO A 87 -6.50 11.70 -18.90
N ARG A 88 -6.47 10.64 -19.71
CA ARG A 88 -5.22 10.11 -20.27
C ARG A 88 -4.64 11.11 -21.29
N SER A 89 -4.36 12.34 -20.89
CA SER A 89 -3.77 13.34 -21.78
C SER A 89 -2.30 12.97 -22.06
N SER A 90 -2.00 12.81 -23.35
CA SER A 90 -0.66 12.90 -23.94
C SER A 90 0.30 11.69 -23.89
N LYS A 91 -0.20 10.45 -23.95
CA LYS A 91 0.60 9.31 -24.47
C LYS A 91 0.07 8.87 -25.84
N LYS A 92 0.21 9.74 -26.84
CA LYS A 92 0.26 9.47 -28.31
C LYS A 92 0.04 10.78 -29.09
N LEU A 93 1.02 11.67 -29.10
CA LEU A 93 1.18 12.62 -30.21
C LEU A 93 2.68 12.86 -30.49
N HIS A 94 3.44 11.77 -30.59
CA HIS A 94 4.68 11.73 -31.37
C HIS A 94 4.55 10.57 -32.34
N ARG A 95 3.73 10.78 -33.37
CA ARG A 95 3.89 10.06 -34.62
C ARG A 95 4.85 10.91 -35.43
N HIS A 96 6.15 10.58 -35.37
CA HIS A 96 7.08 11.05 -36.38
C HIS A 96 6.70 10.39 -37.71
N PRO A 97 6.48 11.13 -38.81
CA PRO A 97 6.78 10.62 -40.14
C PRO A 97 8.29 10.77 -40.33
N ARG A 98 8.97 9.66 -40.63
CA ARG A 98 10.38 9.65 -41.01
C ARG A 98 10.44 9.60 -42.54
N GLY A 99 10.86 10.71 -43.17
CA GLY A 99 11.47 10.83 -44.52
C GLY A 99 10.60 10.40 -45.71
N GLU A 100 10.72 10.91 -46.93
CA GLU A 100 11.59 11.83 -47.67
C GLU A 100 10.63 12.54 -48.67
N ASP A 101 10.82 13.80 -49.05
CA ASP A 101 11.32 14.20 -50.36
C ASP A 101 11.42 15.74 -50.37
N GLY A 102 12.40 16.26 -51.10
CA GLY A 102 12.91 17.62 -50.93
C GLY A 102 12.06 18.77 -51.47
N GLU A 103 12.69 19.95 -51.32
CA GLU A 103 12.56 21.18 -52.08
C GLU A 103 11.94 22.43 -51.43
N ILE A 104 12.83 23.45 -51.40
CA ILE A 104 12.64 24.89 -51.60
C ILE A 104 12.19 25.74 -50.40
N LEU A 105 13.19 26.48 -49.92
CA LEU A 105 13.09 27.73 -49.17
C LEU A 105 12.24 28.75 -49.94
N THR A 106 11.05 29.05 -49.44
CA THR A 106 10.38 30.33 -49.69
C THR A 106 9.83 30.92 -48.39
N LYS A 107 10.33 32.12 -48.05
CA LYS A 107 9.77 33.01 -47.03
C LYS A 107 8.30 33.31 -47.35
N VAL A 108 7.40 33.04 -46.42
CA VAL A 108 6.09 33.71 -46.32
C VAL A 108 5.85 34.12 -44.87
N ARG A 109 5.40 35.37 -44.74
CA ARG A 109 5.23 36.20 -43.55
C ARG A 109 4.22 35.66 -42.53
N ASP A 110 4.48 36.04 -41.28
CA ASP A 110 3.54 36.53 -40.25
C ASP A 110 2.08 36.09 -40.35
N SER A 111 1.70 35.16 -39.47
CA SER A 111 0.47 35.17 -38.64
C SER A 111 0.26 33.79 -38.00
N MET A 112 1.12 33.41 -37.04
CA MET A 112 0.71 32.38 -36.08
C MET A 112 -0.19 33.07 -35.05
N PRO A 113 -1.50 32.76 -34.97
CA PRO A 113 -2.26 33.17 -33.80
C PRO A 113 -1.57 32.58 -32.56
N PRO A 114 -1.44 33.33 -31.47
CA PRO A 114 -0.84 32.82 -30.25
C PRO A 114 -1.56 31.52 -29.87
N PRO A 115 -0.83 30.50 -29.36
CA PRO A 115 -1.49 29.27 -28.90
C PRO A 115 -2.60 29.69 -27.95
N ILE A 116 -3.84 29.31 -28.30
CA ILE A 116 -4.99 29.53 -27.44
C ILE A 116 -4.64 28.83 -26.14
N TYR A 117 -4.27 29.60 -25.11
CA TYR A 117 -4.17 29.11 -23.75
C TYR A 117 -5.61 28.79 -23.36
N VAL A 118 -6.03 27.57 -23.64
CA VAL A 118 -7.26 27.02 -23.07
C VAL A 118 -6.99 26.99 -21.59
N GLU A 119 -7.64 27.91 -20.85
CA GLU A 119 -7.58 27.89 -19.40
C GLU A 119 -7.94 26.47 -18.94
N PRO A 120 -7.20 25.91 -17.96
CA PRO A 120 -7.52 24.59 -17.43
C PRO A 120 -9.00 24.55 -17.04
N ILE A 121 -9.75 23.61 -17.62
CA ILE A 121 -11.16 23.40 -17.31
C ILE A 121 -11.25 23.32 -15.78
N GLN A 122 -12.13 24.11 -15.15
CA GLN A 122 -12.19 24.25 -13.68
C GLN A 122 -12.29 22.89 -12.95
N GLU A 123 -12.87 21.89 -13.60
CA GLU A 123 -12.95 20.50 -13.14
C GLU A 123 -11.57 19.83 -12.96
N ASP A 124 -10.62 20.06 -13.88
CA ASP A 124 -9.25 19.53 -13.79
C ASP A 124 -8.49 20.19 -12.63
N SER A 125 -8.69 21.50 -12.43
CA SER A 125 -8.09 22.24 -11.31
C SER A 125 -8.60 21.72 -9.96
N CYS A 126 -9.91 21.49 -9.83
CA CYS A 126 -10.52 20.94 -8.62
C CYS A 126 -10.07 19.49 -8.34
N LEU A 127 -9.96 18.65 -9.38
CA LEU A 127 -9.48 17.29 -9.27
C LEU A 127 -8.02 17.24 -8.79
N GLU A 128 -7.12 18.00 -9.42
CA GLU A 128 -5.71 18.03 -9.03
C GLU A 128 -5.51 18.64 -7.63
N ALA A 129 -6.31 19.65 -7.27
CA ALA A 129 -6.31 20.22 -5.92
C ALA A 129 -6.78 19.19 -4.87
N GLU A 130 -7.82 18.41 -5.16
CA GLU A 130 -8.30 17.34 -4.27
C GLU A 130 -7.26 16.23 -4.11
N MET A 131 -6.65 15.77 -5.22
CA MET A 131 -5.59 14.76 -5.18
C MET A 131 -4.37 15.24 -4.40
N THR A 132 -3.97 16.51 -4.58
CA THR A 132 -2.87 17.13 -3.83
C THR A 132 -3.18 17.19 -2.34
N GLN A 133 -4.41 17.54 -1.98
CA GLN A 133 -4.84 17.56 -0.58
C GLN A 133 -4.82 16.15 0.03
N LEU A 134 -5.34 15.14 -0.67
CA LEU A 134 -5.30 13.75 -0.21
C LEU A 134 -3.88 13.22 0.00
N ARG A 135 -2.92 13.59 -0.86
CA ARG A 135 -1.50 13.23 -0.65
C ARG A 135 -0.92 13.88 0.60
N LYS A 136 -1.24 15.15 0.87
CA LYS A 136 -0.84 15.84 2.11
C LYS A 136 -1.44 15.16 3.35
N ASP A 137 -2.72 14.79 3.26
CA ASP A 137 -3.41 14.14 4.37
C ASP A 137 -2.90 12.71 4.60
N TYR A 138 -2.56 12.00 3.53
CA TYR A 138 -1.89 10.70 3.61
C TYR A 138 -0.53 10.82 4.30
N TRP A 139 0.27 11.84 3.95
CA TRP A 139 1.55 12.09 4.61
C TRP A 139 1.39 12.36 6.11
N LYS A 140 0.43 13.22 6.50
CA LYS A 140 0.10 13.46 7.92
C LYS A 140 -0.34 12.18 8.64
N HIS A 141 -1.16 11.37 7.97
CA HIS A 141 -1.58 10.06 8.45
C HIS A 141 -0.36 9.15 8.70
N GLN A 142 0.60 9.08 7.78
CA GLN A 142 1.82 8.28 7.95
C GLN A 142 2.65 8.73 9.17
N LEU A 143 2.75 10.05 9.41
CA LEU A 143 3.40 10.58 10.61
C LEU A 143 2.66 10.16 11.90
N ARG A 144 1.32 10.25 11.93
CA ARG A 144 0.53 9.79 13.08
C ARG A 144 0.66 8.28 13.31
N LEU A 145 0.65 7.49 12.24
CA LEU A 145 0.80 6.05 12.32
C LEU A 145 2.19 5.65 12.85
N GLN A 146 3.24 6.37 12.42
CA GLN A 146 4.59 6.19 12.95
C GLN A 146 4.67 6.53 14.44
N GLU A 147 4.02 7.62 14.87
CA GLU A 147 3.99 8.02 16.29
C GLU A 147 3.25 6.99 17.14
N LEU A 148 2.07 6.55 16.70
CA LEU A 148 1.34 5.45 17.34
C LEU A 148 2.21 4.20 17.42
N TYR A 149 2.91 3.85 16.34
CA TYR A 149 3.79 2.69 16.32
C TYR A 149 4.95 2.80 17.33
N ARG A 150 5.53 3.99 17.50
CA ARG A 150 6.58 4.24 18.51
C ARG A 150 6.06 4.16 19.93
N GLY A 151 4.87 4.69 20.19
CA GLY A 151 4.19 4.64 21.49
C GLY A 151 3.52 3.31 21.83
N ARG A 152 3.82 2.23 21.08
CA ARG A 152 3.18 0.93 21.28
C ARG A 152 3.56 0.31 22.63
N PRO A 153 2.63 -0.41 23.30
CA PRO A 153 2.97 -1.22 24.46
C PRO A 153 4.06 -2.24 24.13
N HIS A 154 4.89 -2.57 25.12
CA HIS A 154 5.97 -3.54 24.94
C HIS A 154 5.41 -4.90 24.48
N PRO A 155 6.04 -5.59 23.50
CA PRO A 155 5.53 -6.82 22.89
C PRO A 155 5.72 -8.06 23.78
N THR A 156 5.38 -7.96 25.06
CA THR A 156 5.58 -9.03 26.05
C THR A 156 4.44 -10.06 26.02
N GLY A 157 3.25 -9.66 25.56
CA GLY A 157 2.04 -10.49 25.55
C GLY A 157 1.74 -11.15 24.20
N PRO A 158 1.09 -12.32 24.17
CA PRO A 158 0.74 -13.01 22.91
C PRO A 158 -0.18 -12.20 21.99
N THR A 159 -1.05 -11.35 22.55
CA THR A 159 -1.95 -10.46 21.79
C THR A 159 -1.16 -9.46 20.96
N MET A 160 -0.19 -8.78 21.58
CA MET A 160 0.66 -7.82 20.88
C MET A 160 1.57 -8.52 19.87
N ALA A 161 2.09 -9.71 20.22
CA ALA A 161 2.90 -10.51 19.30
C ALA A 161 2.10 -10.93 18.06
N LEU A 162 0.84 -11.36 18.21
CA LEU A 162 -0.04 -11.67 17.07
C LEU A 162 -0.34 -10.43 16.24
N PHE A 163 -0.64 -9.30 16.88
CA PHE A 163 -0.90 -8.03 16.19
C PHE A 163 0.29 -7.65 15.30
N LEU A 164 1.50 -7.59 15.86
CA LEU A 164 2.72 -7.23 15.12
C LEU A 164 3.01 -8.25 14.01
N ALA A 165 2.92 -9.55 14.30
CA ALA A 165 3.15 -10.59 13.29
C ALA A 165 2.18 -10.46 12.10
N GLY A 166 0.90 -10.14 12.36
CA GLY A 166 -0.10 -9.89 11.33
C GLY A 166 0.24 -8.69 10.43
N HIS A 167 0.70 -7.59 11.04
CA HIS A 167 0.96 -6.32 10.36
C HIS A 167 2.36 -6.21 9.74
N GLU A 168 3.35 -6.97 10.20
CA GLU A 168 4.75 -6.90 9.73
C GLU A 168 5.13 -8.01 8.76
N TYR A 169 4.66 -9.24 9.00
CA TYR A 169 5.01 -10.35 8.14
C TYR A 169 4.20 -10.31 6.84
N ARG A 170 4.81 -10.82 5.78
CA ARG A 170 4.29 -10.77 4.42
C ARG A 170 4.22 -12.18 3.83
N ASN A 171 3.19 -12.44 3.04
CA ASN A 171 3.09 -13.64 2.21
C ASN A 171 3.90 -13.49 0.90
N GLU A 172 3.81 -14.49 0.03
CA GLU A 172 4.47 -14.50 -1.29
C GLU A 172 4.07 -13.33 -2.20
N HIS A 173 2.89 -12.76 -1.99
CA HIS A 173 2.38 -11.61 -2.73
C HIS A 173 2.75 -10.27 -2.09
N GLY A 174 3.55 -10.28 -1.02
CA GLY A 174 3.90 -9.07 -0.27
C GLY A 174 2.73 -8.51 0.53
N GLN A 175 1.70 -9.30 0.82
CA GLN A 175 0.52 -8.88 1.58
C GLN A 175 0.71 -9.18 3.07
N PRO A 176 0.33 -8.24 3.96
CA PRO A 176 0.20 -8.49 5.39
C PRO A 176 -0.75 -9.66 5.70
N TYR A 177 -0.49 -10.41 6.77
CA TYR A 177 -1.35 -11.54 7.15
C TYR A 177 -2.68 -11.09 7.77
N ASP A 178 -2.71 -9.94 8.45
CA ASP A 178 -3.97 -9.34 8.94
C ASP A 178 -4.95 -8.99 7.80
N PHE A 179 -4.42 -8.50 6.68
CA PHE A 179 -5.18 -8.26 5.45
C PHE A 179 -5.74 -9.57 4.89
N VAL A 180 -4.93 -10.63 4.87
CA VAL A 180 -5.38 -11.96 4.38
C VAL A 180 -6.50 -12.52 5.27
N ASP A 181 -6.32 -12.46 6.59
CA ASP A 181 -7.31 -12.95 7.56
C ASP A 181 -8.66 -12.21 7.47
N SER A 182 -8.64 -10.90 7.21
CA SER A 182 -9.85 -10.06 7.12
C SER A 182 -10.58 -10.16 5.77
N GLN A 183 -10.08 -10.93 4.79
CA GLN A 183 -10.76 -11.12 3.50
C GLN A 183 -12.17 -11.69 3.65
N ARG A 184 -12.36 -12.61 4.60
CA ARG A 184 -13.65 -13.23 4.87
C ARG A 184 -14.67 -12.22 5.39
N GLU A 185 -14.25 -11.28 6.24
CA GLU A 185 -15.12 -10.22 6.78
C GLU A 185 -15.57 -9.28 5.66
N CYS A 186 -14.63 -8.85 4.81
CA CYS A 186 -14.93 -8.06 3.62
C CYS A 186 -15.93 -8.78 2.70
N ALA A 187 -15.75 -10.09 2.47
CA ALA A 187 -16.67 -10.88 1.67
C ALA A 187 -18.07 -10.98 2.31
N ASN A 188 -18.15 -11.28 3.61
CA ASN A 188 -19.41 -11.39 4.35
C ASN A 188 -20.19 -10.06 4.37
N ALA A 189 -19.49 -8.92 4.37
CA ALA A 189 -20.09 -7.58 4.28
C ALA A 189 -20.54 -7.20 2.85
N GLY A 190 -20.49 -8.12 1.88
CA GLY A 190 -20.80 -7.86 0.47
C GLY A 190 -19.75 -6.99 -0.24
N GLY A 191 -18.51 -7.00 0.25
CA GLY A 191 -17.38 -6.25 -0.28
C GLY A 191 -16.75 -6.85 -1.54
N CYS A 192 -15.64 -6.26 -1.98
CA CYS A 192 -14.93 -6.73 -3.19
C CYS A 192 -14.41 -8.17 -3.07
N CYS A 193 -14.11 -8.66 -1.87
CA CYS A 193 -13.58 -10.01 -1.69
C CYS A 193 -14.58 -11.14 -2.01
N ALA A 194 -15.88 -10.85 -2.00
CA ALA A 194 -16.91 -11.79 -2.48
C ALA A 194 -17.11 -11.74 -4.01
N ARG A 195 -16.38 -10.87 -4.72
CA ARG A 195 -16.53 -10.62 -6.16
C ARG A 195 -15.25 -10.95 -6.90
N SER A 196 -15.35 -11.11 -8.22
CA SER A 196 -14.21 -11.35 -9.12
C SER A 196 -13.45 -10.09 -9.52
N CYS A 197 -13.78 -8.91 -8.98
CA CYS A 197 -13.19 -7.64 -9.45
C CYS A 197 -11.70 -7.47 -9.09
N GLY A 198 -11.18 -8.24 -8.13
CA GLY A 198 -9.76 -8.21 -7.77
C GLY A 198 -9.29 -6.90 -7.13
N CYS A 199 -10.22 -6.05 -6.64
CA CYS A 199 -9.91 -4.68 -6.25
C CYS A 199 -9.04 -4.61 -4.98
N CYS A 200 -9.31 -5.47 -4.00
CA CYS A 200 -8.60 -5.50 -2.71
C CYS A 200 -7.21 -6.14 -2.81
N GLN A 201 -6.99 -6.99 -3.81
CA GLN A 201 -5.71 -7.67 -4.01
C GLN A 201 -4.65 -6.76 -4.64
N LYS A 202 -5.05 -5.60 -5.16
CA LYS A 202 -4.13 -4.61 -5.74
C LYS A 202 -3.56 -3.72 -4.64
N GLY A 203 -2.26 -3.48 -4.68
CA GLY A 203 -1.62 -2.47 -3.85
C GLY A 203 -2.15 -1.08 -4.17
N LEU A 204 -2.43 -0.31 -3.13
CA LEU A 204 -2.76 1.10 -3.19
C LEU A 204 -1.49 1.92 -3.00
N TYR A 205 -1.40 3.06 -3.71
CA TYR A 205 -0.22 3.91 -3.73
C TYR A 205 -0.61 5.38 -3.62
N ALA A 206 0.14 6.15 -2.82
CA ALA A 206 -0.02 7.60 -2.73
C ALA A 206 0.47 8.31 -4.01
N ASN A 207 1.49 7.75 -4.67
CA ASN A 207 2.07 8.27 -5.90
C ASN A 207 1.94 7.22 -7.02
N GLU A 208 1.67 7.68 -8.24
CA GLU A 208 1.57 6.79 -9.42
C GLU A 208 2.93 6.46 -10.00
N ASP A 209 3.95 7.28 -9.70
CA ASP A 209 5.28 7.14 -10.27
C ASP A 209 5.88 5.79 -9.91
N LYS A 210 6.23 5.00 -10.93
CA LYS A 210 6.75 3.64 -10.76
C LYS A 210 7.98 3.55 -9.84
N LYS A 211 8.74 4.64 -9.72
CA LYS A 211 9.90 4.75 -8.82
C LYS A 211 9.49 4.82 -7.34
N ASP A 212 8.29 5.31 -7.06
CA ASP A 212 7.74 5.50 -5.71
C ASP A 212 6.79 4.36 -5.29
N GLN A 213 6.50 3.40 -6.18
CA GLN A 213 5.68 2.21 -5.90
C GLN A 213 6.42 1.14 -5.06
N THR A 214 7.39 1.55 -4.24
CA THR A 214 8.23 0.64 -3.46
C THR A 214 7.51 0.03 -2.26
N SER A 215 6.40 0.64 -1.82
CA SER A 215 5.65 0.21 -0.63
C SER A 215 4.13 0.19 -0.91
N PRO A 216 3.58 -0.90 -1.48
CA PRO A 216 2.14 -1.04 -1.65
C PRO A 216 1.43 -1.12 -0.29
N VAL A 217 0.32 -0.40 -0.18
CA VAL A 217 -0.60 -0.55 0.96
C VAL A 217 -1.76 -1.45 0.54
N TYR A 218 -2.02 -2.49 1.31
CA TYR A 218 -3.15 -3.38 1.07
C TYR A 218 -4.29 -3.06 2.04
N GLY A 219 -5.52 -3.12 1.54
CA GLY A 219 -6.70 -2.81 2.33
C GLY A 219 -7.98 -3.29 1.68
N HIS A 220 -8.96 -3.66 2.52
CA HIS A 220 -10.30 -4.01 2.05
C HIS A 220 -11.09 -2.80 1.64
N CYS A 221 -12.18 -3.02 0.89
CA CYS A 221 -12.98 -1.92 0.38
C CYS A 221 -13.62 -1.09 1.49
N THR A 222 -13.53 0.23 1.35
CA THR A 222 -14.22 1.21 2.19
C THR A 222 -15.34 1.89 1.39
N LEU A 223 -15.97 2.92 1.96
CA LEU A 223 -16.93 3.78 1.24
C LEU A 223 -16.30 4.51 0.03
N GLU A 224 -14.98 4.67 0.02
CA GLU A 224 -14.23 5.34 -1.06
C GLU A 224 -13.79 4.37 -2.17
N CYS A 225 -14.12 3.08 -2.06
CA CYS A 225 -13.77 2.09 -3.06
C CYS A 225 -14.58 2.31 -4.35
N VAL A 226 -13.90 2.67 -5.44
CA VAL A 226 -14.53 2.89 -6.77
C VAL A 226 -15.35 1.69 -7.26
N CYS A 227 -14.91 0.46 -6.99
CA CYS A 227 -15.65 -0.73 -7.38
C CYS A 227 -16.95 -0.87 -6.59
N CYS A 228 -16.94 -0.60 -5.28
CA CYS A 228 -18.14 -0.64 -4.46
C CYS A 228 -19.12 0.46 -4.85
N ILE A 229 -18.63 1.69 -5.08
CA ILE A 229 -19.46 2.82 -5.53
C ILE A 229 -20.17 2.50 -6.83
N ARG A 230 -19.45 1.96 -7.83
CA ARG A 230 -20.03 1.57 -9.11
C ARG A 230 -21.00 0.41 -9.00
N PHE A 231 -20.73 -0.56 -8.13
CA PHE A 231 -21.60 -1.72 -7.94
C PHE A 231 -22.90 -1.35 -7.23
N ARG A 232 -22.83 -0.43 -6.25
CA ARG A 232 -24.00 0.02 -5.48
C ARG A 232 -24.72 1.21 -6.11
N GLU A 233 -24.13 1.81 -7.14
CA GLU A 233 -24.63 3.01 -7.83
C GLU A 233 -24.89 4.20 -6.88
N CYS A 234 -24.16 4.24 -5.77
CA CYS A 234 -24.27 5.29 -4.77
C CYS A 234 -22.90 5.66 -4.21
N TYR A 235 -22.74 6.93 -3.84
CA TYR A 235 -21.55 7.42 -3.17
C TYR A 235 -21.94 8.30 -2.00
N VAL A 236 -21.50 7.88 -0.82
CA VAL A 236 -21.54 8.68 0.41
C VAL A 236 -20.09 8.82 0.86
N PRO A 237 -19.51 10.04 0.83
CA PRO A 237 -18.13 10.24 1.25
C PRO A 237 -17.97 9.91 2.75
N ASP A 238 -16.82 9.35 3.12
CA ASP A 238 -16.53 9.10 4.54
C ASP A 238 -16.29 10.44 5.26
N GLY A 239 -17.00 10.67 6.36
CA GLY A 239 -16.96 11.93 7.12
C GLY A 239 -15.60 12.25 7.75
N ARG A 240 -14.66 11.29 7.81
CA ARG A 240 -13.29 11.53 8.26
C ARG A 240 -12.43 12.22 7.19
N LEU A 241 -12.85 12.24 5.93
CA LEU A 241 -12.16 12.92 4.85
C LEU A 241 -12.78 14.31 4.59
N SER A 242 -11.98 15.22 4.04
CA SER A 242 -12.52 16.49 3.55
C SER A 242 -13.60 16.24 2.48
N PRO A 243 -14.65 17.07 2.39
CA PRO A 243 -15.71 16.88 1.41
C PRO A 243 -15.17 16.76 -0.03
N PRO A 244 -15.75 15.89 -0.87
CA PRO A 244 -15.40 15.77 -2.29
C PRO A 244 -15.67 17.06 -3.03
N LYS A 245 -14.67 17.49 -3.80
CA LYS A 245 -14.78 18.59 -4.76
C LYS A 245 -15.16 18.03 -6.14
N THR A 246 -14.74 16.80 -6.43
CA THR A 246 -15.08 16.08 -7.66
C THR A 246 -16.26 15.12 -7.46
N LYS A 247 -17.22 15.14 -8.39
CA LYS A 247 -18.35 14.18 -8.37
C LYS A 247 -17.86 12.75 -8.67
N PRO A 248 -18.42 11.71 -8.03
CA PRO A 248 -18.12 10.33 -8.36
C PRO A 248 -18.63 9.97 -9.77
N LEU A 249 -17.91 9.11 -10.49
CA LEU A 249 -18.48 8.43 -11.66
C LEU A 249 -19.39 7.30 -11.19
N LEU A 250 -20.68 7.57 -11.18
CA LEU A 250 -21.73 6.55 -11.16
C LEU A 250 -21.90 6.03 -12.60
N ARG A 251 -22.35 4.78 -12.75
CA ARG A 251 -22.61 4.19 -14.07
C ARG A 251 -23.87 4.77 -14.70
#